data_AF-A0A850DG13-F1
#
_entry.id   AF-A0A850DG13-F1
#
_cell.length_a   1.000
_cell.length_b   1.000
_cell.length_c   1.000
_cell.angle_alpha   90.00
_cell.angle_beta   90.00
_cell.angle_gamma   90.00
#
_symmetry.space_group_name_H-M   'P 1'
#
loop_
_entity.id
_entity.type
_entity.pdbx_description
1 polymer ?
#
loop_
_entity_poly.entity_id
_entity_poly.type
_entity_poly.pdbx_seq_one_letter_code
_entity_poly.pdbx_strand_id
1 'polypeptide(L)'
;MSGGHPSRLGEKVAERRRQLNMTLEGVKAAGGPTGPTVIRTEAGELEDPRPSTLAKFDEALQWQPGSAARVFWEDADPAPRAGELEPAAGTAALSIELVLGLLSAHRRLNDYADAANPDPELHAITAALNEQVSTVVGLFVTDLLERNALEGGAGVVNPLLEYAFGELLSDHPVDHHGQVSEERLYRRWLMGKTADVPAGLARKFRARLRASSVGGSGDDRR
;
A
#
# COMPACT_ATOMS: atom_id res chain seq x y z
N MET A 1 -2.07 -32.41 -31.48
CA MET A 1 -1.51 -32.43 -30.11
C MET A 1 -0.81 -31.10 -29.93
N SER A 2 -1.40 -30.19 -29.15
CA SER A 2 -0.86 -28.84 -28.97
C SER A 2 0.49 -28.97 -28.25
N GLY A 3 1.55 -28.38 -28.81
CA GLY A 3 2.85 -28.32 -28.15
C GLY A 3 2.72 -27.53 -26.85
N GLY A 4 3.43 -27.96 -25.81
CA GLY A 4 3.44 -27.22 -24.54
C GLY A 4 4.11 -25.85 -24.66
N HIS A 5 3.98 -25.05 -23.60
CA HIS A 5 4.49 -23.69 -23.47
C HIS A 5 5.62 -23.62 -22.43
N PRO A 6 6.80 -24.22 -22.70
CA PRO A 6 7.87 -24.34 -21.71
C PRO A 6 8.46 -22.99 -21.30
N SER A 7 8.58 -22.03 -22.22
CA SER A 7 9.04 -20.67 -21.91
C SER A 7 8.09 -19.94 -20.97
N ARG A 8 6.77 -20.06 -21.18
CA ARG A 8 5.75 -19.45 -20.32
C ARG A 8 5.82 -20.01 -18.90
N LEU A 9 5.92 -21.33 -18.77
CA LEU A 9 6.10 -21.97 -17.47
C LEU A 9 7.38 -21.48 -16.79
N GLY A 10 8.49 -21.39 -17.53
CA GLY A 10 9.76 -20.89 -17.02
C GLY A 10 9.68 -19.47 -16.46
N GLU A 11 9.08 -18.55 -17.22
CA GLU A 11 8.84 -17.17 -16.78
C GLU A 11 8.04 -17.12 -15.48
N LYS A 12 6.94 -17.86 -15.39
CA LYS A 12 6.05 -17.86 -14.22
C LYS A 12 6.70 -18.51 -12.99
N VAL A 13 7.47 -19.57 -13.18
CA VAL A 13 8.25 -20.20 -12.11
C VAL A 13 9.29 -19.21 -11.56
N ALA A 14 10.06 -18.55 -12.43
CA ALA A 14 11.09 -17.59 -12.03
C ALA A 14 10.50 -16.34 -11.36
N GLU A 15 9.38 -15.83 -11.86
CA GLU A 15 8.63 -14.73 -11.27
C GLU A 15 8.17 -15.09 -9.84
N ARG A 16 7.46 -16.21 -9.70
CA ARG A 16 6.89 -16.60 -8.40
C ARG A 16 7.95 -16.96 -7.37
N ARG A 17 9.02 -17.64 -7.78
CA ARG A 17 10.15 -17.97 -6.89
C ARG A 17 10.81 -16.69 -6.34
N ARG A 18 10.94 -15.64 -7.15
CA ARG A 18 11.44 -14.32 -6.70
C ARG A 18 10.46 -13.64 -5.75
N GLN A 19 9.16 -13.67 -6.03
CA GLN A 19 8.14 -13.13 -5.11
C GLN A 19 8.18 -13.80 -3.73
N LEU A 20 8.45 -15.11 -3.68
CA LEU A 20 8.57 -15.88 -2.43
C LEU A 20 9.98 -15.82 -1.82
N ASN A 21 10.92 -15.05 -2.39
CA ASN A 21 12.33 -14.97 -1.98
C ASN A 21 13.01 -16.35 -1.85
N MET A 22 12.65 -17.30 -2.71
CA MET A 22 13.13 -18.68 -2.63
C MET A 22 14.42 -18.88 -3.43
N THR A 23 15.40 -19.54 -2.82
CA THR A 23 16.55 -20.12 -3.53
C THR A 23 16.15 -21.44 -4.21
N LEU A 24 17.00 -21.97 -5.10
CA LEU A 24 16.76 -23.29 -5.69
C LEU A 24 16.69 -24.40 -4.63
N GLU A 25 17.50 -24.29 -3.57
CA GLU A 25 17.45 -25.18 -2.41
C GLU A 25 16.16 -24.99 -1.63
N GLY A 26 15.69 -23.75 -1.48
CA GLY A 26 14.41 -23.41 -0.86
C GLY A 26 13.22 -24.04 -1.59
N VAL A 27 13.21 -24.01 -2.93
CA VAL A 27 12.17 -24.68 -3.74
C VAL A 27 12.13 -26.18 -3.45
N LYS A 28 13.30 -26.84 -3.42
CA LYS A 28 13.37 -28.27 -3.11
C LYS A 28 12.92 -28.56 -1.68
N ALA A 29 13.33 -27.74 -0.71
CA ALA A 29 12.94 -27.87 0.69
C ALA A 29 11.42 -27.70 0.88
N ALA A 30 10.79 -26.84 0.07
CA ALA A 30 9.34 -26.64 0.01
C ALA A 30 8.58 -27.74 -0.78
N GLY A 31 9.21 -28.90 -1.04
CA GLY A 31 8.58 -30.01 -1.76
C GLY A 31 8.65 -29.94 -3.29
N GLY A 32 9.38 -28.96 -3.82
CA GLY A 32 9.49 -28.69 -5.24
C GLY A 32 10.46 -29.61 -6.00
N PRO A 33 10.64 -29.37 -7.31
CA PRO A 33 11.61 -30.10 -8.12
C PRO A 33 13.06 -29.84 -7.67
N THR A 34 13.99 -30.65 -8.16
CA THR A 34 15.42 -30.44 -7.87
C THR A 34 15.93 -29.16 -8.54
N GLY A 35 16.98 -28.56 -7.98
CA GLY A 35 17.60 -27.34 -8.53
C GLY A 35 17.89 -27.40 -10.04
N PRO A 36 18.48 -28.49 -10.59
CA PRO A 36 18.68 -28.62 -12.03
C PRO A 36 17.38 -28.60 -12.84
N THR A 37 16.30 -29.22 -12.34
CA THR A 37 15.00 -29.18 -13.00
C THR A 37 14.40 -27.78 -12.98
N VAL A 38 14.53 -27.05 -11.87
CA VAL A 38 14.08 -25.66 -11.76
C VAL A 38 14.86 -24.79 -12.76
N ILE A 39 16.20 -24.90 -12.82
CA ILE A 39 17.04 -24.15 -13.77
C ILE A 39 16.59 -24.39 -15.22
N ARG A 40 16.45 -25.66 -15.61
CA ARG A 40 15.96 -26.00 -16.97
C ARG A 40 14.58 -25.46 -17.24
N THR A 41 13.70 -25.47 -16.24
CA THR A 41 12.35 -24.93 -16.38
C THR A 41 12.39 -23.42 -16.58
N GLU A 42 13.13 -22.68 -15.76
CA GLU A 42 13.29 -21.23 -15.88
C GLU A 42 13.95 -20.82 -17.21
N ALA A 43 14.80 -21.67 -17.78
CA ALA A 43 15.37 -21.50 -19.12
C ALA A 43 14.39 -21.83 -20.27
N GLY A 44 13.19 -22.35 -19.97
CA GLY A 44 12.22 -22.77 -20.98
C GLY A 44 12.59 -24.08 -21.69
N GLU A 45 13.44 -24.90 -21.08
CA GLU A 45 13.98 -26.16 -21.63
C GLU A 45 13.31 -27.41 -21.03
N LEU A 46 12.13 -27.23 -20.41
CA LEU A 46 11.36 -28.33 -19.85
C LEU A 46 10.45 -28.93 -20.94
N GLU A 47 10.96 -29.93 -21.63
CA GLU A 47 10.21 -30.69 -22.62
C GLU A 47 9.40 -31.82 -21.96
N ASP A 48 8.13 -31.96 -22.37
CA ASP A 48 7.19 -33.01 -21.95
C ASP A 48 7.24 -33.38 -20.45
N PRO A 49 6.93 -32.43 -19.54
CA PRO A 49 7.02 -32.66 -18.13
C PRO A 49 5.96 -33.65 -17.65
N ARG A 50 6.40 -34.61 -16.84
CA ARG A 50 5.47 -35.51 -16.13
C ARG A 50 4.52 -34.72 -15.23
N PRO A 51 3.25 -35.15 -15.07
CA PRO A 51 2.31 -34.51 -14.16
C PRO A 51 2.85 -34.34 -12.73
N SER A 52 3.64 -35.31 -12.26
CA SER A 52 4.27 -35.25 -10.93
C SER A 52 5.35 -34.18 -10.80
N THR A 53 6.00 -33.76 -11.90
CA THR A 53 6.93 -32.62 -11.89
C THR A 53 6.17 -31.30 -11.80
N LEU A 54 5.06 -31.17 -12.54
CA LEU A 54 4.22 -29.98 -12.51
C LEU A 54 3.55 -29.80 -11.14
N ALA A 55 3.05 -30.88 -10.53
CA ALA A 55 2.47 -30.83 -9.18
C ALA A 55 3.47 -30.39 -8.11
N LYS A 56 4.77 -30.71 -8.27
CA LYS A 56 5.82 -30.22 -7.37
C LYS A 56 6.05 -28.71 -7.50
N PHE A 57 5.89 -28.15 -8.70
CA PHE A 57 5.90 -26.69 -8.85
C PHE A 57 4.69 -26.06 -8.18
N ASP A 58 3.50 -26.66 -8.32
CA ASP A 58 2.30 -26.16 -7.64
C ASP A 58 2.50 -26.08 -6.12
N GLU A 59 3.09 -27.12 -5.53
CA GLU A 59 3.32 -27.19 -4.09
C GLU A 59 4.36 -26.16 -3.62
N ALA A 60 5.56 -26.15 -4.22
CA ALA A 60 6.64 -25.29 -3.77
C ALA A 60 6.39 -23.80 -4.02
N LEU A 61 5.65 -23.47 -5.10
CA LEU A 61 5.36 -22.08 -5.48
C LEU A 61 4.04 -21.56 -4.89
N GLN A 62 3.40 -22.36 -4.03
CA GLN A 62 2.12 -22.07 -3.41
C GLN A 62 1.07 -21.69 -4.46
N TRP A 63 0.95 -22.51 -5.51
CA TRP A 63 -0.15 -22.42 -6.46
C TRP A 63 -1.26 -23.41 -6.10
N GLN A 64 -2.44 -23.18 -6.66
CA GLN A 64 -3.51 -24.17 -6.64
C GLN A 64 -3.08 -25.41 -7.43
N PRO A 65 -3.40 -26.63 -6.95
CA PRO A 65 -3.08 -27.85 -7.69
C PRO A 65 -3.55 -27.81 -9.14
N GLY A 66 -2.66 -28.16 -10.07
CA GLY A 66 -2.92 -28.13 -11.51
C GLY A 66 -2.56 -26.81 -12.21
N SER A 67 -2.17 -25.76 -11.48
CA SER A 67 -1.84 -24.46 -12.07
C SER A 67 -0.66 -24.55 -13.04
N ALA A 68 0.44 -25.20 -12.65
CA ALA A 68 1.62 -25.39 -13.48
C ALA A 68 1.29 -26.17 -14.76
N ALA A 69 0.35 -27.13 -14.68
CA ALA A 69 -0.11 -27.87 -15.84
C ALA A 69 -0.89 -26.98 -16.82
N ARG A 70 -1.79 -26.13 -16.33
CA ARG A 70 -2.52 -25.18 -17.19
C ARG A 70 -1.58 -24.14 -17.81
N VAL A 71 -0.57 -23.66 -17.07
CA VAL A 71 0.45 -22.77 -17.65
C VAL A 71 1.16 -23.47 -18.80
N PHE A 72 1.55 -24.72 -18.61
CA PHE A 72 2.31 -25.47 -19.61
C PHE A 72 1.47 -25.91 -20.81
N TRP A 73 0.22 -26.33 -20.62
CA TRP A 73 -0.59 -26.94 -21.69
C TRP A 73 -1.65 -26.01 -22.28
N GLU A 74 -2.09 -25.00 -21.53
CA GLU A 74 -3.21 -24.13 -21.88
C GLU A 74 -2.80 -22.66 -22.01
N ASP A 75 -1.51 -22.33 -21.80
CA ASP A 75 -0.98 -20.96 -21.76
C ASP A 75 -1.73 -20.04 -20.76
N ALA A 76 -2.31 -20.64 -19.72
CA ALA A 76 -3.05 -19.92 -18.69
C ALA A 76 -2.12 -19.29 -17.65
N ASP A 77 -2.63 -18.34 -16.86
CA ASP A 77 -1.90 -17.86 -15.69
C ASP A 77 -2.07 -18.83 -14.49
N PRO A 78 -1.01 -19.01 -13.67
CA PRO A 78 -1.11 -19.84 -12.48
C PRO A 78 -1.97 -19.15 -11.42
N ALA A 79 -2.77 -19.92 -10.69
CA ALA A 79 -3.57 -19.38 -9.60
C ALA A 79 -2.81 -19.53 -8.27
N PRO A 80 -2.45 -18.44 -7.56
CA PRO A 80 -1.89 -18.54 -6.22
C PRO A 80 -2.85 -19.25 -5.26
N ARG A 81 -2.31 -20.08 -4.38
CA ARG A 81 -3.03 -20.57 -3.20
C ARG A 81 -3.26 -19.35 -2.31
N ALA A 82 -4.49 -19.13 -1.86
CA ALA A 82 -4.79 -18.04 -0.93
C ALA A 82 -3.93 -18.25 0.33
N GLY A 83 -3.06 -17.28 0.62
CA GLY A 83 -2.28 -17.26 1.86
C GLY A 83 -3.18 -16.90 3.04
N GLU A 84 -2.64 -17.10 4.24
CA GLU A 84 -3.21 -16.54 5.46
C GLU A 84 -3.27 -15.01 5.31
N LEU A 85 -4.38 -14.38 5.72
CA LEU A 85 -4.54 -12.92 5.65
C LEU A 85 -3.57 -12.28 6.64
N GLU A 86 -2.34 -12.03 6.19
CA GLU A 86 -1.40 -11.19 6.92
C GLU A 86 -1.92 -9.75 6.86
N PRO A 87 -2.13 -9.06 8.01
CA PRO A 87 -2.36 -7.62 8.03
C PRO A 87 -1.06 -6.92 7.62
N ALA A 88 -0.73 -6.97 6.33
CA ALA A 88 0.45 -6.34 5.78
C ALA A 88 0.37 -4.82 5.96
N ALA A 89 1.54 -4.18 6.05
CA ALA A 89 1.76 -2.73 6.02
C ALA A 89 1.42 -2.11 4.65
N GLY A 90 0.23 -2.42 4.13
CA GLY A 90 -0.32 -1.90 2.89
C GLY A 90 -1.16 -0.64 3.14
N THR A 91 -1.38 0.12 2.08
CA THR A 91 -2.32 1.24 2.07
C THR A 91 -3.67 0.76 1.55
N ALA A 92 -4.75 1.29 2.11
CA ALA A 92 -6.11 1.04 1.64
C ALA A 92 -6.69 2.35 1.10
N ALA A 93 -7.33 2.29 -0.07
CA ALA A 93 -8.05 3.44 -0.59
C ALA A 93 -9.30 3.70 0.28
N LEU A 94 -9.42 4.92 0.81
CA LEU A 94 -10.58 5.37 1.57
C LEU A 94 -11.34 6.42 0.74
N SER A 95 -12.67 6.34 0.74
CA SER A 95 -13.48 7.39 0.15
C SER A 95 -13.49 8.63 1.06
N ILE A 96 -13.53 9.81 0.46
CA ILE A 96 -13.67 11.07 1.21
C ILE A 96 -14.90 11.07 2.12
N GLU A 97 -16.01 10.46 1.68
CA GLU A 97 -17.24 10.33 2.45
C GLU A 97 -17.05 9.52 3.73
N LEU A 98 -16.31 8.41 3.68
CA LEU A 98 -15.99 7.60 4.87
C LEU A 98 -15.14 8.40 5.86
N VAL A 99 -14.16 9.16 5.38
CA VAL A 99 -13.31 10.01 6.22
C VAL A 99 -14.14 11.11 6.89
N LEU A 100 -15.04 11.76 6.14
CA LEU A 100 -15.94 12.77 6.69
C LEU A 100 -16.93 12.20 7.72
N GLY A 101 -17.43 10.98 7.47
CA GLY A 101 -18.26 10.23 8.41
C GLY A 101 -17.53 9.93 9.71
N LEU A 102 -16.28 9.46 9.63
CA LEU A 102 -15.41 9.21 10.78
C LEU A 102 -15.17 10.49 11.59
N LEU A 103 -14.82 11.60 10.95
CA LEU A 103 -14.63 12.90 11.60
C LEU A 103 -15.91 13.41 12.29
N SER A 104 -17.07 13.18 11.68
CA SER A 104 -18.36 13.57 12.25
C SER A 104 -18.70 12.76 13.50
N ALA A 105 -18.49 11.45 13.46
CA ALA A 105 -18.66 10.58 14.63
C ALA A 105 -17.66 10.94 15.75
N HIS A 106 -16.43 11.26 15.36
CA HIS A 106 -15.37 11.69 16.26
C HIS A 106 -15.71 12.97 17.03
N ARG A 107 -16.22 14.00 16.33
CA ARG A 107 -16.65 15.25 16.96
C ARG A 107 -17.77 15.01 17.96
N ARG A 108 -18.79 14.23 17.58
CA ARG A 108 -19.91 13.87 18.46
C ARG A 108 -19.47 13.13 19.72
N LEU A 109 -18.46 12.27 19.63
CA LEU A 109 -17.91 11.57 20.79
C LEU A 109 -17.18 12.54 21.73
N ASN A 110 -16.35 13.43 21.19
CA ASN A 110 -15.67 14.46 21.99
C ASN A 110 -16.67 15.39 22.68
N ASP A 111 -17.69 15.87 21.95
CA ASP A 111 -18.76 16.70 22.53
C ASP A 111 -19.48 15.99 23.69
N TYR A 112 -19.70 14.67 23.57
CA TYR A 112 -20.30 13.87 24.62
C TYR A 112 -19.36 13.66 25.81
N ALA A 113 -18.08 13.38 25.56
CA ALA A 113 -17.08 13.20 26.61
C ALA A 113 -16.87 14.49 27.42
N ASP A 114 -16.85 15.64 26.76
CA ASP A 114 -16.73 16.96 27.38
C ASP A 114 -17.98 17.35 28.20
N ALA A 115 -19.17 16.94 27.74
CA ALA A 115 -20.43 17.20 28.44
C ALA A 115 -20.75 16.19 29.54
N ALA A 116 -20.18 14.98 29.47
CA ALA A 116 -20.33 13.97 30.50
C ALA A 116 -19.61 14.41 31.77
N ASN A 117 -20.13 13.99 32.92
CA ASN A 117 -19.39 14.10 34.20
C ASN A 117 -17.98 13.52 34.01
N PRO A 118 -16.94 13.99 34.73
CA PRO A 118 -15.55 13.62 34.48
C PRO A 118 -15.32 12.14 34.80
N ASP A 119 -15.64 11.27 33.85
CA ASP A 119 -15.30 9.86 33.83
C ASP A 119 -13.89 9.77 33.21
N PRO A 120 -12.85 9.50 34.02
CA PRO A 120 -11.48 9.47 33.55
C PRO A 120 -11.24 8.36 32.51
N GLU A 121 -12.01 7.27 32.56
CA GLU A 121 -11.88 6.15 31.63
C GLU A 121 -12.42 6.54 30.24
N LEU A 122 -13.58 7.20 30.19
CA LEU A 122 -14.13 7.74 28.94
C LEU A 122 -13.18 8.77 28.31
N HIS A 123 -12.59 9.64 29.13
CA HIS A 123 -11.61 10.62 28.65
C HIS A 123 -10.35 9.93 28.09
N ALA A 124 -9.83 8.90 28.76
CA ALA A 124 -8.66 8.16 28.29
C ALA A 124 -8.93 7.41 26.97
N ILE A 125 -10.09 6.76 26.85
CA ILE A 125 -10.50 6.07 25.61
C ILE A 125 -10.68 7.07 24.47
N THR A 126 -11.32 8.22 24.75
CA THR A 126 -11.53 9.27 23.75
C THR A 126 -10.19 9.85 23.30
N ALA A 127 -9.27 10.14 24.23
CA ALA A 127 -7.92 10.61 23.90
C ALA A 127 -7.15 9.60 23.03
N ALA A 128 -7.18 8.31 23.37
CA ALA A 128 -6.54 7.27 22.56
C ALA A 128 -7.14 7.19 21.14
N LEU A 129 -8.47 7.34 21.00
CA LEU A 129 -9.12 7.38 19.69
C LEU A 129 -8.75 8.66 18.91
N ASN A 130 -8.63 9.81 19.59
CA ASN A 130 -8.20 11.08 19.00
C ASN A 130 -6.82 10.94 18.33
N GLU A 131 -5.88 10.24 18.96
CA GLU A 131 -4.56 9.98 18.38
C GLU A 131 -4.62 9.14 17.09
N GLN A 132 -5.42 8.07 17.10
CA GLN A 132 -5.55 7.18 15.94
C GLN A 132 -6.26 7.87 14.77
N VAL A 133 -7.37 8.57 15.04
CA VAL A 133 -8.12 9.31 14.01
C VAL A 133 -7.24 10.41 13.42
N SER A 134 -6.49 11.15 14.24
CA SER A 134 -5.55 12.18 13.77
C SER A 134 -4.48 11.61 12.84
N THR A 135 -3.95 10.42 13.16
CA THR A 135 -2.96 9.74 12.32
C THR A 135 -3.54 9.36 10.96
N VAL A 136 -4.71 8.71 10.93
CA VAL A 136 -5.38 8.28 9.69
C VAL A 136 -5.74 9.48 8.82
N VAL A 137 -6.35 10.50 9.41
CA VAL A 137 -6.75 11.72 8.70
C VAL A 137 -5.53 12.47 8.17
N GLY A 138 -4.44 12.52 8.95
CA GLY A 138 -3.19 13.13 8.53
C GLY A 138 -2.57 12.43 7.31
N LEU A 139 -2.56 11.10 7.28
CA LEU A 139 -2.07 10.33 6.13
C LEU A 139 -2.94 10.56 4.90
N PHE A 140 -4.27 10.50 5.06
CA PHE A 140 -5.23 10.71 3.99
C PHE A 140 -5.12 12.12 3.39
N VAL A 141 -5.06 13.17 4.22
CA VAL A 141 -4.93 14.56 3.76
C VAL A 141 -3.60 14.77 3.04
N THR A 142 -2.50 14.19 3.53
CA THR A 142 -1.21 14.29 2.84
C THR A 142 -1.29 13.64 1.46
N ASP A 143 -1.82 12.43 1.35
CA ASP A 143 -1.97 11.72 0.07
C ASP A 143 -2.87 12.49 -0.91
N LEU A 144 -4.03 12.99 -0.45
CA LEU A 144 -4.95 13.81 -1.26
C LEU A 144 -4.27 15.07 -1.80
N LEU A 145 -3.52 15.78 -0.95
CA LEU A 145 -2.82 17.00 -1.33
C LEU A 145 -1.65 16.73 -2.29
N GLU A 146 -0.91 15.65 -2.09
CA GLU A 146 0.18 15.25 -2.99
C GLU A 146 -0.36 14.90 -4.39
N ARG A 147 -1.45 14.13 -4.48
CA ARG A 147 -2.11 13.79 -5.75
C ARG A 147 -2.59 15.04 -6.49
N ASN A 148 -3.33 15.91 -5.79
CA ASN A 148 -3.82 17.17 -6.38
C ASN A 148 -2.68 18.10 -6.82
N ALA A 149 -1.57 18.14 -6.07
CA ALA A 149 -0.40 18.94 -6.43
C ALA A 149 0.33 18.40 -7.67
N LEU A 150 0.34 17.07 -7.88
CA LEU A 150 0.92 16.42 -9.06
C LEU A 150 0.08 16.63 -10.32
N GLU A 151 -1.24 16.66 -10.19
CA GLU A 151 -2.18 16.91 -11.30
C GLU A 151 -2.26 18.38 -11.74
N GLY A 152 -1.43 19.26 -11.15
CA GLY A 152 -1.38 20.68 -11.49
C GLY A 152 -2.42 21.54 -10.76
N GLY A 153 -3.21 20.96 -9.87
CA GLY A 153 -4.20 21.64 -9.01
C GLY A 153 -3.59 22.41 -7.83
N ALA A 154 -2.37 22.94 -7.97
CA ALA A 154 -1.71 23.67 -6.90
C ALA A 154 -2.45 25.00 -6.63
N GLY A 155 -3.03 25.15 -5.43
CA GLY A 155 -3.63 26.41 -4.97
C GLY A 155 -5.15 26.46 -4.88
N VAL A 156 -5.87 25.43 -5.37
CA VAL A 156 -7.35 25.41 -5.32
C VAL A 156 -7.81 24.22 -4.49
N VAL A 157 -7.83 24.41 -3.17
CA VAL A 157 -8.46 23.45 -2.25
C VAL A 157 -9.98 23.67 -2.33
N ASN A 158 -10.74 22.59 -2.48
CA ASN A 158 -12.21 22.67 -2.40
C ASN A 158 -12.61 23.25 -1.02
N PRO A 159 -13.46 24.28 -0.93
CA PRO A 159 -13.85 24.90 0.34
C PRO A 159 -14.39 23.93 1.40
N LEU A 160 -15.00 22.82 0.96
CA LEU A 160 -15.47 21.77 1.86
C LEU A 160 -14.30 21.04 2.56
N LEU A 161 -13.19 20.82 1.85
CA LEU A 161 -11.99 20.19 2.41
C LEU A 161 -11.28 21.14 3.38
N GLU A 162 -11.25 22.45 3.06
CA GLU A 162 -10.71 23.47 3.95
C GLU A 162 -11.51 23.57 5.26
N TYR A 163 -12.84 23.52 5.18
CA TYR A 163 -13.69 23.47 6.36
C TYR A 163 -13.52 22.16 7.16
N ALA A 164 -13.50 21.01 6.49
CA ALA A 164 -13.44 19.70 7.15
C ALA A 164 -12.09 19.43 7.83
N PHE A 165 -10.98 19.88 7.21
CA PHE A 165 -9.63 19.65 7.68
C PHE A 165 -8.98 20.90 8.27
N GLY A 166 -9.76 21.97 8.48
CA GLY A 166 -9.29 23.25 8.99
C GLY A 166 -8.38 23.10 10.20
N GLU A 167 -8.79 22.38 11.24
CA GLU A 167 -7.95 22.14 12.43
C GLU A 167 -6.59 21.47 12.11
N LEU A 168 -6.54 20.50 11.20
CA LEU A 168 -5.28 19.88 10.79
C LEU A 168 -4.39 20.84 9.99
N LEU A 169 -4.99 21.85 9.35
CA LEU A 169 -4.38 22.76 8.39
C LEU A 169 -4.13 24.18 8.95
N SER A 170 -4.77 24.55 10.06
CA SER A 170 -4.77 25.87 10.70
C SER A 170 -3.45 26.21 11.42
N ASP A 171 -3.23 27.49 11.72
CA ASP A 171 -2.06 28.02 12.43
C ASP A 171 -2.13 27.86 13.98
N HIS A 172 -2.95 26.95 14.51
CA HIS A 172 -3.08 26.78 15.97
C HIS A 172 -1.80 26.24 16.61
N PRO A 173 -1.40 26.76 17.78
CA PRO A 173 -0.10 26.55 18.35
C PRO A 173 0.04 25.12 18.88
N VAL A 174 0.63 24.33 18.02
CA VAL A 174 1.71 23.40 18.32
C VAL A 174 1.41 22.07 19.02
N ASP A 175 2.23 21.05 18.68
CA ASP A 175 2.49 19.92 19.57
C ASP A 175 2.87 20.41 20.98
N HIS A 176 2.80 19.53 21.98
CA HIS A 176 3.10 19.84 23.38
C HIS A 176 4.52 20.43 23.64
N HIS A 177 5.32 20.71 22.59
CA HIS A 177 6.68 21.22 22.62
C HIS A 177 6.93 22.54 21.89
N GLY A 178 5.91 23.23 21.37
CA GLY A 178 6.11 24.54 20.74
C GLY A 178 6.78 24.53 19.35
N GLN A 179 6.96 23.35 18.70
CA GLN A 179 7.36 23.24 17.29
C GLN A 179 6.23 22.86 16.31
N VAL A 180 5.94 23.71 15.31
CA VAL A 180 5.05 23.30 14.20
C VAL A 180 5.66 22.07 13.52
N SER A 181 4.93 20.94 13.52
CA SER A 181 5.44 19.70 12.94
C SER A 181 5.76 19.87 11.45
N GLU A 182 6.88 19.27 11.01
CA GLU A 182 7.32 19.34 9.61
C GLU A 182 6.23 18.86 8.64
N GLU A 183 5.43 17.88 9.06
CA GLU A 183 4.31 17.34 8.29
C GLU A 183 3.20 18.38 8.06
N ARG A 184 2.90 19.21 9.07
CA ARG A 184 1.91 20.30 8.93
C ARG A 184 2.42 21.38 7.97
N LEU A 185 3.70 21.74 8.08
CA LEU A 185 4.36 22.67 7.14
C LEU A 185 4.34 22.13 5.71
N TYR A 186 4.51 20.82 5.54
CA TYR A 186 4.45 20.16 4.24
C TYR A 186 3.05 20.23 3.62
N ARG A 187 2.00 19.89 4.36
CA ARG A 187 0.60 19.97 3.89
C ARG A 187 0.22 21.40 3.47
N ARG A 188 0.60 22.39 4.28
CA ARG A 188 0.38 23.81 3.96
C ARG A 188 1.14 24.23 2.69
N TRP A 189 2.38 23.77 2.54
CA TRP A 189 3.16 24.02 1.32
C TRP A 189 2.48 23.43 0.08
N LEU A 190 1.86 22.25 0.17
CA LEU A 190 1.09 21.63 -0.92
C LEU A 190 -0.16 22.43 -1.33
N MET A 191 -0.87 23.04 -0.38
CA MET A 191 -2.14 23.76 -0.63
C MET A 191 -2.00 25.08 -1.40
N GLY A 192 -0.83 25.68 -1.45
CA GLY A 192 -0.68 27.00 -2.09
C GLY A 192 0.69 27.66 -1.96
N LYS A 193 1.71 26.92 -1.52
CA LYS A 193 3.12 27.34 -1.45
C LYS A 193 3.34 28.67 -0.71
N THR A 194 3.33 28.61 0.62
CA THR A 194 3.76 29.71 1.49
C THR A 194 5.15 30.26 1.14
N ALA A 195 5.27 31.58 1.23
CA ALA A 195 6.52 32.34 1.08
C ALA A 195 7.52 32.13 2.25
N ASP A 196 7.06 31.57 3.38
CA ASP A 196 7.82 31.49 4.64
C ASP A 196 8.51 30.14 4.92
N VAL A 197 8.55 29.21 3.96
CA VAL A 197 9.29 27.95 4.15
C VAL A 197 10.77 28.16 3.82
N PRO A 198 11.72 27.88 4.74
CA PRO A 198 13.14 27.99 4.44
C PRO A 198 13.55 27.19 3.20
N ALA A 199 14.45 27.74 2.39
CA ALA A 199 14.83 27.15 1.10
C ALA A 199 15.30 25.69 1.19
N GLY A 200 15.98 25.33 2.29
CA GLY A 200 16.38 23.95 2.58
C GLY A 200 15.21 22.99 2.78
N LEU A 201 14.16 23.42 3.48
CA LEU A 201 12.97 22.64 3.75
C LEU A 201 12.08 22.52 2.51
N ALA A 202 11.94 23.61 1.74
CA ALA A 202 11.25 23.58 0.45
C ALA A 202 11.89 22.63 -0.57
N ARG A 203 13.21 22.39 -0.49
CA ARG A 203 13.89 21.39 -1.30
C ARG A 203 13.55 19.96 -0.85
N LYS A 204 13.48 19.71 0.46
CA LYS A 204 13.07 18.42 1.04
C LYS A 204 11.63 18.07 0.61
N PHE A 205 10.71 19.02 0.71
CA PHE A 205 9.31 18.85 0.31
C PHE A 205 9.17 18.53 -1.18
N ARG A 206 9.90 19.24 -2.05
CA ARG A 206 9.94 18.91 -3.50
C ARG A 206 10.55 17.55 -3.81
N ALA A 207 11.48 17.06 -3.01
CA ALA A 207 12.04 15.72 -3.18
C ALA A 207 11.01 14.65 -2.78
N ARG A 208 10.30 14.85 -1.67
CA ARG A 208 9.21 13.98 -1.21
C ARG A 208 8.07 13.87 -2.22
N LEU A 209 7.56 15.01 -2.70
CA LEU A 209 6.48 15.04 -3.70
C LEU A 209 6.85 14.28 -4.99
N ARG A 210 8.13 14.35 -5.42
CA ARG A 210 8.61 13.58 -6.58
C ARG A 210 8.75 12.09 -6.29
N ALA A 211 9.02 11.71 -5.05
CA ALA A 211 9.08 10.30 -4.66
C ALA A 211 7.68 9.68 -4.58
N SER A 212 6.67 10.42 -4.12
CA SER A 212 5.30 9.92 -4.04
C SER A 212 4.66 9.68 -5.41
N SER A 213 5.04 10.43 -6.45
CA SER A 213 4.61 10.15 -7.83
C SER A 213 5.15 8.82 -8.39
N VAL A 214 6.31 8.35 -7.91
CA VAL A 214 6.91 7.08 -8.38
C VAL A 214 6.26 5.87 -7.71
N GLY A 215 5.73 6.02 -6.49
CA GLY A 215 5.01 4.98 -5.78
C GLY A 215 3.56 4.75 -6.25
N GLY A 216 2.92 5.76 -6.85
CA GLY A 216 1.53 5.70 -7.32
C GLY A 216 1.34 5.28 -8.78
N SER A 217 2.37 5.34 -9.63
CA SER A 217 2.24 5.14 -11.08
C SER A 217 2.34 3.68 -11.55
N GLY A 218 2.31 2.71 -10.62
CA GLY A 218 2.51 1.29 -10.90
C GLY A 218 1.25 0.49 -11.26
N ASP A 219 0.05 1.04 -11.11
CA ASP A 219 -1.19 0.24 -11.14
C ASP A 219 -2.34 0.86 -11.95
N ASP A 220 -2.04 1.59 -13.03
CA ASP A 220 -3.09 2.06 -13.95
C ASP A 220 -2.63 2.08 -15.40
N ARG A 221 -2.56 0.88 -16.00
CA ARG A 221 -2.77 0.64 -17.44
C ARG A 221 -3.38 -0.75 -17.64
N ARG A 222 -4.70 -0.84 -17.58
CA ARG A 222 -5.50 -1.72 -18.45
C ARG A 222 -6.82 -1.08 -18.79
#